data_AF-A0A937ME97-F1
#
_entry.id   AF-A0A937ME97-F1
#
_cell.length_a   1.000
_cell.length_b   1.000
_cell.length_c   1.000
_cell.angle_alpha   90.00
_cell.angle_beta   90.00
_cell.angle_gamma   90.00
#
_symmetry.space_group_name_H-M   'P 1'
#
loop_
_entity.id
_entity.type
_entity.pdbx_description
1 polymer ?
#
loop_
_entity_poly.entity_id
_entity_poly.type
_entity_poly.pdbx_seq_one_letter_code
_entity_poly.pdbx_strand_id
1 'polypeptide(L)'
;GGPMDRDPGFKRVDFILGDRYGTSCAPEITDLVEQTLQSMDYAVTRNNPYAGGFTTEHYGKPESGCHTLQIEINRALYMNEFKIVRSEGFEKLKTDISHLIDVLATIDPKTLVAT
;
A
#
# COMPACT_ATOMS: atom_id res chain seq x y z
N GLY A 1 -5.03 -6.02 -11.76
CA GLY A 1 -6.09 -5.03 -11.99
C GLY A 1 -5.74 -4.05 -13.09
N GLY A 2 -5.30 -4.53 -14.24
CA GLY A 2 -5.35 -3.77 -15.49
C GLY A 2 -6.77 -3.76 -16.07
N PRO A 3 -7.09 -2.87 -17.00
CA PRO A 3 -8.41 -2.76 -17.62
C PRO A 3 -8.85 -4.04 -18.39
N MET A 4 -7.95 -5.00 -18.60
CA MET A 4 -8.23 -6.29 -19.24
C MET A 4 -8.35 -7.47 -18.26
N ASP A 5 -8.10 -7.26 -16.96
CA ASP A 5 -8.22 -8.32 -15.97
C ASP A 5 -9.70 -8.55 -15.64
N ARG A 6 -10.19 -9.79 -15.76
CA ARG A 6 -11.56 -10.15 -15.33
C ARG A 6 -11.64 -10.02 -13.81
N ASP A 7 -12.44 -9.07 -13.35
CA ASP A 7 -12.67 -8.84 -11.93
C ASP A 7 -13.85 -9.71 -11.44
N PRO A 8 -13.67 -10.66 -10.51
CA PRO A 8 -14.70 -11.67 -10.19
C PRO A 8 -15.89 -11.14 -9.37
N GLY A 9 -16.09 -9.82 -9.26
CA GLY A 9 -17.21 -9.25 -8.50
C GLY A 9 -17.05 -9.32 -6.98
N PHE A 10 -15.84 -9.54 -6.46
CA PHE A 10 -15.55 -9.30 -5.05
C PHE A 10 -15.61 -7.80 -4.78
N LYS A 11 -16.12 -7.41 -3.60
CA LYS A 11 -16.04 -6.04 -3.09
C LYS A 11 -14.57 -5.60 -3.23
N ARG A 12 -14.27 -4.71 -4.19
CA ARG A 12 -12.88 -4.39 -4.55
C ARG A 12 -12.19 -3.87 -3.29
N VAL A 13 -11.08 -4.51 -2.93
CA VAL A 13 -10.17 -3.98 -1.91
C VAL A 13 -9.65 -2.64 -2.43
N ASP A 14 -9.55 -1.64 -1.56
CA ASP A 14 -9.07 -0.31 -1.91
C ASP A 14 -7.55 -0.26 -1.99
N PHE A 15 -6.89 -0.95 -1.06
CA PHE A 15 -5.43 -1.05 -0.98
C PHE A 15 -4.93 -2.47 -0.75
N ILE A 16 -3.87 -2.87 -1.45
CA ILE A 16 -3.13 -4.12 -1.15
C ILE A 16 -1.72 -3.74 -0.72
N LEU A 17 -1.32 -4.22 0.46
CA LEU A 17 0.01 -4.02 1.01
C LEU A 17 0.86 -5.26 0.77
N GLY A 18 1.95 -5.13 0.01
CA GLY A 18 2.87 -6.21 -0.33
C GLY A 18 4.22 -6.04 0.35
N ASP A 19 4.47 -6.81 1.41
CA ASP A 19 5.71 -6.79 2.20
C ASP A 19 6.52 -8.10 2.09
N ARG A 20 6.25 -8.87 1.02
CA ARG A 20 6.84 -10.19 0.76
C ARG A 20 6.64 -11.14 1.93
N TYR A 21 5.42 -11.16 2.48
CA TYR A 21 5.06 -11.96 3.65
C TYR A 21 5.96 -11.64 4.87
N GLY A 22 6.22 -10.35 5.09
CA GLY A 22 7.01 -9.84 6.21
C GLY A 22 8.53 -9.87 6.01
N THR A 23 9.03 -10.19 4.81
CA THR A 23 10.48 -10.28 4.56
C THR A 23 11.11 -8.99 4.02
N SER A 24 10.33 -8.07 3.45
CA SER A 24 10.89 -6.86 2.81
C SER A 24 10.91 -5.61 3.69
N CYS A 25 10.19 -5.59 4.81
CA CYS A 25 10.19 -4.49 5.78
C CYS A 25 9.88 -4.99 7.20
N ALA A 26 10.14 -4.16 8.21
CA ALA A 26 9.75 -4.46 9.58
C ALA A 26 8.21 -4.40 9.70
N PRO A 27 7.58 -5.26 10.53
CA PRO A 27 6.11 -5.35 10.63
C PRO A 27 5.46 -4.02 11.04
N GLU A 28 6.15 -3.21 11.83
CA GLU A 28 5.69 -1.89 12.28
C GLU A 28 5.35 -0.97 11.11
N ILE A 29 6.06 -1.08 9.98
CA ILE A 29 5.79 -0.28 8.78
C ILE A 29 4.46 -0.72 8.15
N THR A 30 4.28 -2.02 7.89
CA THR A 30 3.04 -2.53 7.28
C THR A 30 1.84 -2.30 8.19
N ASP A 31 2.01 -2.50 9.51
CA ASP A 31 0.97 -2.30 10.52
C ASP A 31 0.52 -0.84 10.59
N LEU A 32 1.46 0.12 10.62
CA LEU A 32 1.11 1.54 10.65
C LEU A 32 0.36 1.97 9.38
N VAL A 33 0.80 1.50 8.21
CA VAL A 33 0.13 1.81 6.94
C VAL A 33 -1.28 1.25 6.90
N GLU A 34 -1.46 -0.02 7.29
CA GLU A 34 -2.77 -0.67 7.33
C GLU A 34 -3.73 0.06 8.27
N GLN A 35 -3.30 0.32 9.51
CA GLN A 35 -4.13 1.00 10.51
C GLN A 35 -4.52 2.41 10.09
N THR A 36 -3.57 3.17 9.51
CA THR A 36 -3.82 4.54 9.04
C THR A 36 -4.86 4.54 7.92
N LEU A 37 -4.72 3.67 6.92
CA LEU A 37 -5.68 3.58 5.82
C LEU A 37 -7.05 3.07 6.29
N GLN A 38 -7.10 2.08 7.18
CA GLN A 38 -8.36 1.60 7.76
C GLN A 38 -9.06 2.68 8.58
N SER A 39 -8.32 3.56 9.27
CA SER A 39 -8.90 4.70 10.00
C SER A 39 -9.54 5.75 9.08
N MET A 40 -9.23 5.73 7.78
CA MET A 40 -9.85 6.54 6.74
C MET A 40 -10.96 5.81 5.98
N ASP A 41 -11.45 4.69 6.56
CA ASP A 41 -12.51 3.81 6.04
C ASP A 41 -12.15 3.03 4.75
N TYR A 42 -10.86 2.89 4.42
CA TYR A 42 -10.45 2.07 3.27
C TYR A 42 -10.44 0.57 3.58
N ALA A 43 -10.87 -0.24 2.62
CA ALA A 43 -10.68 -1.68 2.66
C ALA A 43 -9.22 -2.04 2.30
N VAL A 44 -8.48 -2.59 3.26
CA VAL A 44 -7.06 -2.95 3.09
C VAL A 44 -6.88 -4.46 3.22
N THR A 45 -6.01 -5.04 2.40
CA THR A 45 -5.56 -6.43 2.55
C THR A 45 -4.04 -6.51 2.43
N ARG A 46 -3.45 -7.59 2.93
CA ARG A 46 -2.02 -7.87 2.79
C ARG A 46 -1.76 -9.01 1.84
N ASN A 47 -0.73 -8.85 1.04
CA ASN A 47 -0.08 -9.86 0.23
C ASN A 47 -0.94 -10.66 -0.76
N ASN A 48 -2.21 -10.29 -0.97
CA ASN A 48 -3.14 -11.02 -1.83
C ASN A 48 -3.97 -10.06 -2.70
N PRO A 49 -3.98 -10.24 -4.03
CA PRO A 49 -3.19 -11.18 -4.83
C PRO A 49 -1.71 -10.79 -4.99
N TYR A 50 -1.29 -9.62 -4.49
CA TYR A 50 0.04 -9.08 -4.72
C TYR A 50 0.85 -9.02 -3.41
N ALA A 51 1.79 -9.94 -3.26
CA ALA A 51 2.70 -10.01 -2.10
C ALA A 51 3.90 -9.06 -2.17
N GLY A 52 4.00 -8.24 -3.20
CA GLY A 52 5.24 -7.54 -3.54
C GLY A 52 6.01 -8.27 -4.65
N GLY A 53 6.61 -7.48 -5.55
CA GLY A 53 7.37 -7.98 -6.70
C GLY A 53 8.89 -7.92 -6.53
N PHE A 54 9.57 -7.78 -7.67
CA PHE A 54 11.03 -7.70 -7.75
C PHE A 54 11.62 -6.62 -6.84
N THR A 55 11.02 -5.43 -6.79
CA THR A 55 11.55 -4.31 -5.97
C THR A 55 11.58 -4.66 -4.49
N THR A 56 10.46 -5.15 -3.94
CA THR A 56 10.38 -5.56 -2.53
C THR A 56 11.33 -6.70 -2.21
N GLU A 57 11.50 -7.67 -3.12
CA GLU A 57 12.40 -8.81 -2.94
C GLU A 57 13.88 -8.42 -3.03
N HIS A 58 14.23 -7.55 -3.98
CA HIS A 58 15.61 -7.21 -4.27
C HIS A 58 16.19 -6.16 -3.32
N TYR A 59 15.37 -5.16 -2.95
CA TYR A 59 15.80 -4.02 -2.13
C TYR A 59 15.39 -4.15 -0.66
N GLY A 60 14.37 -4.95 -0.34
CA GLY A 60 14.01 -5.26 1.04
C GLY A 60 15.14 -6.00 1.74
N LYS A 61 15.86 -5.29 2.62
CA LYS A 61 16.92 -5.83 3.48
C LYS A 61 16.75 -5.23 4.88
N PRO A 62 15.70 -5.63 5.64
CA PRO A 62 15.39 -5.03 6.94
C PRO A 62 16.56 -5.11 7.93
N GLU A 63 17.32 -6.21 7.91
CA GLU A 63 18.53 -6.38 8.74
C GLU A 63 19.62 -5.35 8.46
N SER A 64 19.63 -4.76 7.26
CA SER A 64 20.54 -3.68 6.84
C SER A 64 19.88 -2.30 6.91
N GLY A 65 18.71 -2.18 7.55
CA GLY A 65 17.94 -0.94 7.65
C GLY A 65 17.27 -0.48 6.36
N CYS A 66 17.19 -1.34 5.34
CA CYS A 66 16.50 -1.03 4.09
C CYS A 66 15.14 -1.72 4.06
N HIS A 67 14.07 -0.95 4.22
CA HIS A 67 12.71 -1.47 4.26
C HIS A 67 11.97 -1.08 2.99
N THR A 68 11.29 -2.04 2.36
CA THR A 68 10.49 -1.83 1.16
C THR A 68 9.09 -2.39 1.36
N LEU A 69 8.08 -1.58 1.09
CA LEU A 69 6.67 -1.96 1.07
C LEU A 69 6.08 -1.58 -0.28
N GLN A 70 5.36 -2.49 -0.92
CA GLN A 70 4.56 -2.20 -2.10
C GLN A 70 3.13 -1.81 -1.68
N ILE A 71 2.58 -0.74 -2.26
CA ILE A 71 1.21 -0.29 -2.02
C ILE A 71 0.49 -0.23 -3.37
N GLU A 72 -0.47 -1.12 -3.57
CA GLU A 72 -1.35 -1.11 -4.73
C GLU A 72 -2.63 -0.35 -4.40
N ILE A 73 -3.06 0.54 -5.29
CA ILE A 73 -4.24 1.39 -5.10
C ILE A 73 -5.28 1.07 -6.17
N ASN A 74 -6.52 0.81 -5.75
CA ASN A 74 -7.65 0.64 -6.66
C ASN A 74 -7.91 1.93 -7.46
N ARG A 75 -7.78 1.86 -8.79
CA ARG A 75 -7.92 3.01 -9.70
C ARG A 75 -9.28 3.68 -9.64
N ALA A 76 -10.33 2.94 -9.31
CA ALA A 76 -11.68 3.49 -9.16
C ALA A 76 -11.75 4.62 -8.09
N LEU A 77 -10.81 4.64 -7.14
CA LEU A 77 -10.73 5.68 -6.11
C LEU A 77 -10.36 7.06 -6.67
N TYR A 78 -9.66 7.13 -7.81
CA TYR A 78 -9.04 8.38 -8.25
C TYR A 78 -9.10 8.66 -9.75
N MET A 79 -9.54 7.69 -10.57
CA MET A 79 -9.64 7.89 -12.01
C MET A 79 -10.79 7.11 -12.65
N ASN A 80 -11.29 7.65 -13.75
CA ASN A 80 -12.08 6.90 -14.71
C ASN A 80 -11.13 6.06 -15.57
N GLU A 81 -11.14 4.74 -15.38
CA GLU A 81 -10.21 3.83 -16.06
C GLU A 81 -10.39 3.79 -17.59
N PHE A 82 -11.62 3.95 -18.09
CA PHE A 82 -11.91 3.94 -19.53
C PHE A 82 -11.42 5.21 -20.23
N LYS A 83 -11.61 6.36 -19.59
CA LYS A 83 -11.24 7.67 -20.15
C LYS A 83 -9.82 8.10 -19.81
N ILE A 84 -9.17 7.43 -18.86
CA ILE A 84 -7.84 7.76 -18.35
C ILE A 84 -7.79 9.22 -17.87
N VAL A 85 -8.79 9.63 -17.09
CA VAL A 85 -8.87 10.97 -16.50
C VAL A 85 -9.14 10.85 -15.00
N ARG A 86 -8.69 11.84 -14.23
CA ARG A 86 -8.97 11.92 -12.78
C ARG A 86 -10.48 11.93 -12.52
N SER A 87 -10.91 11.23 -11.48
CA SER A 87 -12.28 11.31 -10.95
C SER A 87 -12.34 12.36 -9.84
N GLU A 88 -13.54 12.62 -9.33
CA GLU A 88 -13.76 13.49 -8.16
C GLU A 88 -13.05 12.99 -6.89
N GLY A 89 -12.79 11.68 -6.79
CA GLY A 89 -12.09 11.08 -5.66
C GLY A 89 -10.58 11.37 -5.61
N PHE A 90 -10.01 11.93 -6.69
CA PHE A 90 -8.56 12.17 -6.77
C PHE A 90 -8.03 13.09 -5.67
N GLU A 91 -8.67 14.24 -5.42
CA GLU A 91 -8.18 15.20 -4.42
C GLU A 91 -8.33 14.66 -2.99
N LYS A 92 -9.37 13.85 -2.73
CA LYS A 92 -9.51 13.13 -1.45
C LYS A 92 -8.34 12.16 -1.27
N LEU A 93 -8.13 11.26 -2.22
CA LEU A 93 -7.05 10.27 -2.15
C LEU A 93 -5.68 10.95 -1.99
N LYS A 94 -5.42 12.04 -2.72
CA LYS A 94 -4.18 12.81 -2.58
C LYS A 94 -3.99 13.35 -1.16
N THR A 95 -5.04 13.89 -0.56
CA THR A 95 -5.01 14.39 0.83
C THR A 95 -4.70 13.24 1.80
N ASP A 96 -5.38 12.10 1.63
CA ASP A 96 -5.22 10.92 2.48
C ASP A 96 -3.83 10.30 2.38
N ILE A 97 -3.28 10.19 1.16
CA ILE A 97 -1.90 9.71 0.95
C ILE A 97 -0.87 10.70 1.51
N SER A 98 -1.14 12.00 1.44
CA SER A 98 -0.26 13.00 2.06
C SER A 98 -0.24 12.83 3.58
N HIS A 99 -1.40 12.61 4.20
CA HIS A 99 -1.47 12.29 5.63
C HIS A 99 -0.75 10.97 5.97
N LEU A 100 -0.92 9.92 5.16
CA LEU A 100 -0.20 8.66 5.35
C LEU A 100 1.32 8.85 5.32
N ILE A 101 1.82 9.68 4.40
CA ILE A 101 3.25 10.01 4.32
C ILE A 101 3.71 10.74 5.58
N ASP A 102 2.94 11.71 6.07
CA ASP A 102 3.25 12.43 7.31
C ASP A 102 3.30 11.47 8.51
N VAL A 103 2.34 10.54 8.62
CA VAL A 103 2.32 9.51 9.67
C VAL A 103 3.53 8.59 9.57
N LEU A 104 3.88 8.10 8.38
CA LEU A 104 5.08 7.28 8.16
C LEU A 104 6.37 8.00 8.56
N ALA A 105 6.44 9.31 8.33
CA ALA A 105 7.58 10.13 8.72
C ALA A 105 7.74 10.27 10.25
N THR A 106 6.75 9.85 11.04
CA THR A 106 6.85 9.86 12.51
C THR A 106 7.50 8.60 13.10
N ILE A 107 7.72 7.55 12.30
CA ILE A 107 8.41 6.34 12.76
C ILE A 107 9.83 6.72 13.16
N ASP A 108 10.25 6.37 14.39
CA ASP A 108 11.65 6.44 14.78
C ASP A 108 12.41 5.30 14.07
N PRO A 109 13.37 5.58 13.17
CA PRO A 109 14.10 4.53 12.46
C PRO A 109 14.82 3.54 13.40
N LYS A 110 15.12 3.95 14.63
CA LYS A 110 15.74 3.07 15.64
C LYS A 110 14.81 1.98 16.13
N THR A 111 13.50 2.12 15.96
CA THR A 111 12.54 1.07 16.33
C THR A 111 12.35 0.04 15.22
N LEU A 112 12.89 0.29 14.02
CA LEU A 112 12.79 -0.60 12.87
C LEU A 112 13.88 -1.70 12.86
N VAL A 113 14.18 -2.26 14.03
CA VAL A 113 15.16 -3.34 14.15
C VAL A 113 14.46 -4.65 13.79
N ALA A 114 14.89 -5.29 12.70
CA ALA A 114 14.34 -6.58 12.31
C ALA A 114 14.63 -7.64 13.39
N THR A 115 13.59 -8.35 13.84
CA THR A 115 13.67 -9.63 14.56
C THR A 115 14.04 -10.78 13.64
#